data_AF-A0A4U0TQ15-F1
#
_entry.id   AF-A0A4U0TQ15-F1
#
_cell.length_a   1.000
_cell.length_b   1.000
_cell.length_c   1.000
_cell.angle_alpha   90.00
_cell.angle_beta   90.00
_cell.angle_gamma   90.00
#
_symmetry.space_group_name_H-M   'P 1'
#
loop_
_entity.id
_entity.type
_entity.pdbx_description
1 polymer ?
#
loop_
_entity_poly.entity_id
_entity_poly.type
_entity_poly.pdbx_seq_one_letter_code
_entity_poly.pdbx_strand_id
1 'polypeptide(L)'
;IIVYIEDVWYKDGSYLNMRVDLEAVRRLQLEVSLSDISKAIVKTKGLKLGFNDIRTFGTNHIRVYPAENDDTKPRRANSKAPEDFFERMQNLKRNLPNVVVKGYPDATRAVIQKADKKNAQGEEEIKVLVEGYGLKLCMTTDGINGCRTLSNSVIEARDVLGIEAARFTIVAEINKVMNDMNIDPRHMYLLADVMTYKGDILGITRFGLAKMRDSVLQLA
;
A
#
# COMPACT_ATOMS: atom_id res chain seq x y z
N ILE A 1 -14.24 -5.83 10.37
CA ILE A 1 -13.86 -5.12 11.61
C ILE A 1 -14.95 -4.13 12.04
N ILE A 2 -15.49 -3.33 11.11
CA ILE A 2 -16.64 -2.46 11.40
C ILE A 2 -17.93 -3.29 11.28
N VAL A 3 -18.85 -3.17 12.24
CA VAL A 3 -20.16 -3.85 12.21
C VAL A 3 -21.14 -3.04 11.39
N TYR A 4 -21.24 -1.74 11.68
CA TYR A 4 -22.08 -0.80 10.96
C TYR A 4 -21.56 0.64 11.11
N ILE A 5 -21.99 1.48 10.19
CA ILE A 5 -21.83 2.94 10.23
C ILE A 5 -23.23 3.54 10.07
N GLU A 6 -23.68 4.24 11.10
CA GLU A 6 -24.99 4.92 11.11
C GLU A 6 -24.80 6.43 11.24
N ASP A 7 -25.67 7.18 10.57
CA ASP A 7 -25.78 8.63 10.70
C ASP A 7 -26.85 8.97 11.72
N VAL A 8 -26.44 9.64 12.81
CA VAL A 8 -27.33 10.06 13.89
C VAL A 8 -27.57 11.56 13.75
N TRP A 9 -28.84 11.93 13.57
CA TRP A 9 -29.30 13.30 13.44
C TRP A 9 -30.10 13.71 14.67
N TYR A 10 -29.77 14.84 15.26
CA TYR A 10 -30.53 15.46 16.35
C TYR A 10 -30.64 16.97 16.12
N LYS A 11 -31.43 17.65 16.96
CA LYS A 11 -31.81 19.06 16.71
C LYS A 11 -30.61 20.02 16.58
N ASP A 12 -29.55 19.76 17.34
CA ASP A 12 -28.39 20.66 17.45
C ASP A 12 -27.13 20.09 16.77
N GLY A 13 -27.27 19.04 15.95
CA GLY A 13 -26.12 18.48 15.24
C GLY A 13 -26.31 17.08 14.67
N SER A 14 -25.24 16.56 14.09
CA SER A 14 -25.20 15.20 13.57
C SER A 14 -23.80 14.62 13.68
N TYR A 15 -23.71 13.30 13.74
CA TYR A 15 -22.44 12.57 13.72
C TYR A 15 -22.60 11.21 13.07
N LEU A 16 -21.49 10.66 12.57
CA LEU A 16 -21.40 9.27 12.16
C LEU A 16 -20.97 8.43 13.35
N ASN A 17 -21.81 7.48 13.73
CA ASN A 17 -21.48 6.47 14.73
C ASN A 17 -20.96 5.22 14.03
N MET A 18 -19.73 4.85 14.35
CA MET A 18 -19.07 3.65 13.85
C MET A 18 -18.89 2.67 15.00
N ARG A 19 -19.48 1.48 14.87
CA ARG A 19 -19.28 0.38 15.84
C ARG A 19 -18.18 -0.56 15.36
N VAL A 20 -17.17 -0.73 16.19
CA VAL A 20 -16.03 -1.63 15.95
C VAL A 20 -16.24 -2.95 16.68
N ASP A 21 -16.06 -4.06 15.97
CA ASP A 21 -16.06 -5.41 16.56
C ASP A 21 -14.68 -5.74 17.14
N LEU A 22 -14.51 -5.49 18.44
CA LEU A 22 -13.28 -5.82 19.16
C LEU A 22 -13.03 -7.34 19.28
N GLU A 23 -14.07 -8.17 19.19
CA GLU A 23 -13.92 -9.63 19.26
C GLU A 23 -13.30 -10.15 17.96
N ALA A 24 -13.74 -9.65 16.80
CA ALA A 24 -13.09 -9.94 15.53
C ALA A 24 -11.63 -9.46 15.48
N VAL A 25 -11.33 -8.28 16.03
CA VAL A 25 -9.95 -7.76 16.14
C VAL A 25 -9.07 -8.72 16.95
N ARG A 26 -9.57 -9.22 18.09
CA ARG A 26 -8.86 -10.21 18.92
C ARG A 26 -8.67 -11.55 18.21
N ARG A 27 -9.70 -12.05 17.52
CA ARG A 27 -9.62 -13.33 16.77
C ARG A 27 -8.61 -13.26 15.63
N LEU A 28 -8.51 -12.12 14.96
CA LEU A 28 -7.54 -11.87 13.89
C LEU A 28 -6.16 -11.47 14.41
N GLN A 29 -5.97 -11.37 15.74
CA GLN A 29 -4.72 -10.96 16.39
C GLN A 29 -4.18 -9.62 15.87
N LEU A 30 -5.08 -8.70 15.51
CA LEU A 30 -4.70 -7.37 15.07
C LEU A 30 -4.40 -6.51 16.30
N GLU A 31 -3.16 -6.04 16.44
CA GLU A 31 -2.81 -5.10 17.51
C GLU A 31 -3.29 -3.68 17.12
N VAL A 32 -4.60 -3.47 17.22
CA VAL A 32 -5.26 -2.22 16.87
C VAL A 32 -6.11 -1.77 18.04
N SER A 33 -5.83 -0.58 18.57
CA SER A 33 -6.67 0.08 19.55
C SER A 33 -7.65 1.07 18.89
N LEU A 34 -8.70 1.47 19.60
CA LEU A 34 -9.61 2.54 19.11
C LEU A 34 -8.86 3.84 18.83
N SER A 35 -7.85 4.17 19.64
CA SER A 35 -7.02 5.35 19.42
C SER A 35 -6.24 5.28 18.12
N ASP A 36 -5.79 4.09 17.71
CA ASP A 36 -5.06 3.91 16.44
C ASP A 36 -6.01 4.08 15.26
N ILE A 37 -7.25 3.58 15.38
CA ILE A 37 -8.32 3.81 14.38
C ILE A 37 -8.60 5.31 14.25
N SER A 38 -8.76 6.03 15.36
CA SER A 38 -8.98 7.48 15.33
C SER A 38 -7.83 8.23 14.65
N LYS A 39 -6.58 7.88 14.98
CA LYS A 39 -5.39 8.46 14.33
C LYS A 39 -5.34 8.14 12.82
N ALA A 40 -5.70 6.92 12.43
CA ALA A 40 -5.72 6.51 11.02
C ALA A 40 -6.77 7.31 10.20
N ILE A 41 -7.94 7.56 10.78
CA ILE A 41 -8.98 8.39 10.14
C ILE A 41 -8.48 9.83 9.94
N VAL A 42 -7.84 10.45 10.95
CA VAL A 42 -7.28 11.82 10.82
C VAL A 42 -6.16 11.87 9.77
N LYS A 43 -5.31 10.85 9.71
CA LYS A 43 -4.18 10.79 8.77
C LYS A 43 -4.64 10.62 7.32
N THR A 44 -5.84 10.08 7.09
CA THR A 44 -6.32 9.77 5.74
C THR A 44 -6.57 11.04 4.93
N LYS A 45 -5.87 11.16 3.81
CA LYS A 45 -5.99 12.30 2.89
C LYS A 45 -7.40 12.32 2.30
N GLY A 46 -8.08 13.45 2.40
CA GLY A 46 -9.39 13.68 1.78
C GLY A 46 -10.55 13.90 2.74
N LEU A 47 -10.44 13.48 4.01
CA LEU A 47 -11.55 13.60 4.96
C LEU A 47 -11.62 14.99 5.64
N LYS A 48 -10.56 15.82 5.58
CA LYS A 48 -10.50 17.17 6.19
C LYS A 48 -10.95 17.23 7.66
N LEU A 49 -10.80 16.12 8.39
CA LEU A 49 -11.18 16.02 9.81
C LEU A 49 -10.00 16.43 10.71
N GLY A 50 -10.30 17.18 11.76
CA GLY A 50 -9.39 17.46 12.86
C GLY A 50 -9.43 16.38 13.94
N PHE A 51 -8.46 16.40 14.86
CA PHE A 51 -8.45 15.49 16.01
C PHE A 51 -9.64 15.71 16.96
N ASN A 52 -10.15 16.94 17.03
CA ASN A 52 -11.30 17.31 17.87
C ASN A 52 -12.64 16.78 17.33
N ASP A 53 -12.68 16.43 16.05
CA ASP A 53 -13.87 15.98 15.34
C ASP A 53 -14.13 14.49 15.55
N ILE A 54 -13.19 13.76 16.17
CA ILE A 54 -13.31 12.33 16.43
C ILE A 54 -13.35 12.10 17.94
N ARG A 55 -14.41 11.47 18.42
CA ARG A 55 -14.57 11.10 19.83
C ARG A 55 -14.83 9.60 19.95
N THR A 56 -14.00 8.92 20.72
CA THR A 56 -14.27 7.54 21.13
C THR A 56 -15.32 7.55 22.23
N PHE A 57 -16.39 6.78 22.07
CA PHE A 57 -17.48 6.68 23.04
C PHE A 57 -17.61 5.24 23.53
N GLY A 58 -17.54 5.05 24.85
CA GLY A 58 -17.54 3.71 25.45
C GLY A 58 -16.37 2.85 24.96
N THR A 59 -16.57 1.54 24.95
CA THR A 59 -15.52 0.57 24.61
C THR A 59 -15.46 0.23 23.11
N ASN A 60 -16.53 0.42 22.35
CA ASN A 60 -16.64 -0.12 20.98
C ASN A 60 -17.15 0.90 19.94
N HIS A 61 -17.43 2.15 20.33
CA HIS A 61 -17.99 3.15 19.41
C HIS A 61 -17.00 4.30 19.15
N ILE A 62 -16.92 4.71 17.89
CA ILE A 62 -16.20 5.89 17.44
C ILE A 62 -17.21 6.81 16.77
N ARG A 63 -17.28 8.06 17.25
CA ARG A 63 -18.14 9.10 16.69
C ARG A 63 -17.28 10.07 15.90
N VAL A 64 -17.66 10.31 14.66
CA VAL A 64 -17.01 11.26 13.76
C VAL A 64 -18.00 12.39 13.49
N TYR A 65 -17.62 13.59 13.89
CA TYR A 65 -18.36 14.82 13.65
C TYR A 65 -17.85 15.43 12.34
N PRO A 66 -18.73 15.83 11.41
CA PRO A 66 -18.29 16.60 10.25
C PRO A 66 -17.74 17.95 10.74
N ALA A 67 -16.60 18.38 10.19
CA ALA A 67 -16.05 19.69 10.51
C ALA A 67 -17.07 20.80 10.17
N GLU A 68 -17.40 21.62 11.16
CA GLU A 68 -18.23 22.80 10.94
C GLU A 68 -17.52 23.76 9.98
N ASN A 69 -18.28 24.38 9.06
CA ASN A 69 -17.73 25.50 8.32
C ASN A 69 -17.49 26.62 9.33
N ASP A 70 -16.22 26.96 9.52
CA ASP A 70 -15.85 28.18 10.22
C ASP A 70 -16.27 29.37 9.32
N ASP A 71 -17.51 29.84 9.49
CA ASP A 71 -18.10 30.98 8.75
C ASP A 71 -17.34 32.30 8.99
N THR A 72 -16.30 32.30 9.82
CA THR A 72 -15.47 33.48 10.14
C THR A 72 -14.39 33.80 9.11
N LYS A 73 -14.12 32.93 8.13
CA LYS A 73 -13.11 33.20 7.07
C LYS A 73 -13.73 33.87 5.85
N PRO A 74 -13.21 35.04 5.40
CA PRO A 74 -13.78 35.77 4.26
C PRO A 74 -13.71 34.93 2.98
N ARG A 75 -14.88 34.72 2.36
CA ARG A 75 -15.05 33.94 1.13
C ARG A 75 -14.31 34.57 -0.04
N ARG A 76 -13.47 33.79 -0.73
CA ARG A 76 -12.95 34.15 -2.06
C ARG A 76 -14.06 33.88 -3.10
N ALA A 77 -14.27 34.83 -4.01
CA ALA A 77 -15.38 34.90 -4.97
C ALA A 77 -15.51 33.73 -5.98
N ASN A 78 -14.60 32.74 -5.95
CA ASN A 78 -14.61 31.57 -6.84
C ASN A 78 -14.80 30.23 -6.09
N SER A 79 -15.36 30.22 -4.88
CA SER A 79 -15.68 28.98 -4.17
C SER A 79 -17.01 28.41 -4.68
N LYS A 80 -16.99 27.15 -5.15
CA LYS A 80 -18.19 26.32 -5.43
C LYS A 80 -19.22 26.52 -4.32
N ALA A 81 -20.51 26.46 -4.68
CA ALA A 81 -21.65 26.50 -3.75
C ALA A 81 -21.34 25.70 -2.47
N PRO A 82 -21.76 26.18 -1.28
CA PRO A 82 -21.48 25.47 -0.05
C PRO A 82 -21.95 24.03 -0.22
N GLU A 83 -21.02 23.07 -0.22
CA GLU A 83 -21.39 21.65 -0.16
C GLU A 83 -22.40 21.53 0.97
N ASP A 84 -23.58 21.04 0.63
CA ASP A 84 -24.67 20.95 1.58
C ASP A 84 -24.18 20.09 2.75
N PHE A 85 -24.53 20.45 3.97
CA PHE A 85 -24.04 19.74 5.17
C PHE A 85 -24.35 18.23 5.08
N PHE A 86 -25.47 17.90 4.44
CA PHE A 86 -25.86 16.55 4.08
C PHE A 86 -24.92 15.87 3.05
N GLU A 87 -24.50 16.59 2.01
CA GLU A 87 -23.58 16.05 0.99
C GLU A 87 -22.23 15.67 1.61
N ARG A 88 -21.72 16.50 2.53
CA ARG A 88 -20.50 16.20 3.29
C ARG A 88 -20.65 14.98 4.17
N MET A 89 -21.76 14.88 4.90
CA MET A 89 -22.08 13.71 5.72
C MET A 89 -22.09 12.44 4.86
N GLN A 90 -22.73 12.52 3.68
CA GLN A 90 -22.83 11.39 2.77
C GLN A 90 -21.47 11.02 2.14
N ASN A 91 -20.64 12.01 1.83
CA ASN A 91 -19.28 11.79 1.35
C ASN A 91 -18.39 11.14 2.43
N LEU A 92 -18.50 11.58 3.69
CA LEU A 92 -17.81 10.95 4.81
C LEU A 92 -18.28 9.51 5.01
N LYS A 93 -19.59 9.26 4.99
CA LYS A 93 -20.18 7.90 5.12
C LYS A 93 -19.68 6.96 4.02
N ARG A 94 -19.49 7.45 2.79
CA ARG A 94 -18.96 6.68 1.66
C ARG A 94 -17.46 6.41 1.77
N ASN A 95 -16.69 7.37 2.28
CA ASN A 95 -15.23 7.29 2.30
C ASN A 95 -14.66 6.62 3.56
N LEU A 96 -15.36 6.70 4.70
CA LEU A 96 -14.92 6.10 5.97
C LEU A 96 -14.62 4.59 5.89
N PRO A 97 -15.43 3.75 5.21
CA PRO A 97 -15.11 2.33 5.05
C PRO A 97 -13.78 2.06 4.33
N ASN A 98 -13.34 2.97 3.46
CA ASN A 98 -12.12 2.79 2.65
C ASN A 98 -10.85 3.24 3.38
N VAL A 99 -10.97 3.72 4.63
CA VAL A 99 -9.83 4.15 5.44
C VAL A 99 -8.97 2.96 5.82
N VAL A 100 -7.69 3.02 5.48
CA VAL A 100 -6.69 2.01 5.91
C VAL A 100 -6.34 2.25 7.37
N VAL A 101 -6.80 1.36 8.25
CA VAL A 101 -6.57 1.44 9.70
C VAL A 101 -5.18 0.96 10.11
N LYS A 102 -4.77 -0.22 9.63
CA LYS A 102 -3.45 -0.83 9.89
C LYS A 102 -3.05 -1.66 8.67
N GLY A 103 -1.77 -1.69 8.36
CA GLY A 103 -1.21 -2.34 7.18
C GLY A 103 -0.64 -1.35 6.17
N TYR A 104 -0.19 -1.89 5.03
CA TYR A 104 0.41 -1.11 3.97
C TYR A 104 -0.64 -0.79 2.89
N PRO A 105 -0.76 0.48 2.46
CA PRO A 105 -1.82 0.89 1.55
C PRO A 105 -1.68 0.27 0.15
N ASP A 106 -0.44 -0.01 -0.26
CA ASP A 106 -0.14 -0.54 -1.59
C ASP A 106 -0.17 -2.08 -1.64
N ALA A 107 -0.39 -2.74 -0.49
CA ALA A 107 -0.54 -4.19 -0.40
C ALA A 107 -2.02 -4.57 -0.50
N THR A 108 -2.38 -5.35 -1.52
CA THR A 108 -3.77 -5.75 -1.77
C THR A 108 -4.16 -6.99 -1.00
N ARG A 109 -3.26 -7.98 -0.92
CA ARG A 109 -3.53 -9.28 -0.28
C ARG A 109 -2.23 -9.93 0.17
N ALA A 110 -2.30 -10.71 1.24
CA ALA A 110 -1.22 -11.62 1.64
C ALA A 110 -1.76 -13.04 1.76
N VAL A 111 -0.99 -14.01 1.27
CA VAL A 111 -1.31 -15.45 1.32
C VAL A 111 -0.16 -16.18 1.99
N ILE A 112 -0.49 -17.07 2.93
CA ILE A 112 0.48 -17.89 3.62
C ILE A 112 0.63 -19.19 2.85
N GLN A 113 1.84 -19.47 2.36
CA GLN A 113 2.20 -20.73 1.73
C GLN A 113 3.11 -21.53 2.68
N LYS A 114 2.66 -22.72 3.06
CA LYS A 114 3.51 -23.69 3.76
C LYS A 114 4.28 -24.51 2.75
N ALA A 115 5.56 -24.76 2.99
CA ALA A 115 6.33 -25.66 2.16
C ALA A 115 5.88 -27.12 2.38
N ASP A 116 5.68 -27.87 1.29
CA ASP A 116 5.26 -29.28 1.35
C ASP A 116 6.36 -30.21 1.89
N LYS A 117 7.62 -29.77 1.83
CA LYS A 117 8.78 -30.54 2.30
C LYS A 117 9.44 -29.82 3.45
N LYS A 118 9.71 -30.58 4.53
CA LYS A 118 10.56 -30.12 5.63
C LYS A 118 11.97 -29.88 5.10
N ASN A 119 12.59 -28.79 5.53
CA ASN A 119 13.98 -28.50 5.23
C ASN A 119 14.90 -29.59 5.81
N ALA A 120 16.18 -29.58 5.41
CA ALA A 120 17.21 -30.48 5.96
C ALA A 120 17.34 -30.44 7.49
N GLN A 121 16.81 -29.41 8.16
CA GLN A 121 16.78 -29.22 9.61
C GLN A 121 15.45 -29.69 10.25
N GLY A 122 14.51 -30.25 9.49
CA GLY A 122 13.22 -30.75 9.98
C GLY A 122 12.15 -29.67 10.20
N GLU A 123 12.45 -28.41 9.89
CA GLU A 123 11.52 -27.28 10.03
C GLU A 123 10.68 -27.08 8.77
N GLU A 124 9.41 -26.69 8.98
CA GLU A 124 8.49 -26.30 7.91
C GLU A 124 8.66 -24.82 7.60
N GLU A 125 9.28 -24.48 6.46
CA GLU A 125 9.35 -23.08 6.04
C GLU A 125 7.97 -22.56 5.68
N ILE A 126 7.54 -21.51 6.39
CA ILE A 126 6.34 -20.74 6.07
C ILE A 126 6.76 -19.51 5.27
N LYS A 127 6.23 -19.38 4.06
CA LYS A 127 6.44 -18.23 3.19
C LYS A 127 5.16 -17.40 3.14
N VAL A 128 5.30 -16.08 3.21
CA VAL A 128 4.18 -15.16 3.02
C VAL A 128 4.35 -14.51 1.65
N LEU A 129 3.37 -14.72 0.78
CA LEU A 129 3.29 -14.11 -0.54
C LEU A 129 2.41 -12.87 -0.43
N VAL A 130 3.00 -11.69 -0.61
CA VAL A 130 2.27 -10.42 -0.60
C VAL A 130 2.08 -9.98 -2.04
N GLU A 131 0.84 -9.66 -2.39
CA GLU A 131 0.46 -9.04 -3.64
C GLU A 131 0.34 -7.52 -3.40
N GLY A 132 1.08 -6.74 -4.20
CA GLY A 132 1.11 -5.29 -4.10
C GLY A 132 2.53 -4.74 -4.17
N TYR A 133 2.68 -3.48 -3.75
CA TYR A 133 3.96 -2.77 -3.69
C TYR A 133 4.33 -2.42 -2.25
N GLY A 134 5.59 -2.10 -2.01
CA GLY A 134 6.11 -1.71 -0.70
C GLY A 134 7.17 -2.66 -0.14
N LEU A 135 8.09 -3.17 -0.97
CA LEU A 135 9.18 -4.08 -0.57
C LEU A 135 9.94 -3.56 0.65
N LYS A 136 10.31 -2.27 0.67
CA LYS A 136 11.02 -1.66 1.80
C LYS A 136 10.28 -1.82 3.11
N LEU A 137 8.96 -1.61 3.09
CA LEU A 137 8.13 -1.71 4.28
C LEU A 137 8.00 -3.16 4.73
N CYS A 138 7.74 -4.09 3.79
CA CYS A 138 7.68 -5.52 4.06
C CYS A 138 9.00 -6.06 4.65
N MET A 139 10.16 -5.59 4.20
CA MET A 139 11.46 -5.99 4.73
C MET A 139 11.70 -5.49 6.16
N THR A 140 11.10 -4.36 6.55
CA THR A 140 11.25 -3.75 7.88
C THR A 140 10.20 -4.23 8.88
N THR A 141 9.24 -5.05 8.47
CA THR A 141 8.22 -5.58 9.37
C THR A 141 8.83 -6.59 10.34
N ASP A 142 8.53 -6.45 11.62
CA ASP A 142 8.94 -7.40 12.64
C ASP A 142 8.43 -8.82 12.32
N GLY A 143 9.31 -9.81 12.49
CA GLY A 143 9.03 -11.21 12.17
C GLY A 143 9.31 -11.60 10.71
N ILE A 144 9.60 -10.66 9.81
CA ILE A 144 10.00 -10.94 8.43
C ILE A 144 11.53 -10.92 8.31
N ASN A 145 12.09 -11.96 7.68
CA ASN A 145 13.52 -11.98 7.36
C ASN A 145 13.80 -11.16 6.09
N GLY A 146 14.09 -9.87 6.27
CA GLY A 146 14.37 -8.95 5.16
C GLY A 146 15.50 -9.39 4.22
N CYS A 147 16.49 -10.17 4.69
CA CYS A 147 17.59 -10.67 3.83
C CYS A 147 17.15 -11.74 2.83
N ARG A 148 16.02 -12.41 3.07
CA ARG A 148 15.45 -13.44 2.18
C ARG A 148 14.19 -12.96 1.45
N THR A 149 13.77 -11.71 1.64
CA THR A 149 12.61 -11.12 0.98
C THR A 149 12.98 -10.67 -0.44
N LEU A 150 12.15 -11.03 -1.42
CA LEU A 150 12.34 -10.70 -2.83
C LEU A 150 11.07 -10.04 -3.38
N SER A 151 11.24 -9.17 -4.38
CA SER A 151 10.13 -8.62 -5.17
C SER A 151 10.28 -9.04 -6.63
N ASN A 152 9.15 -9.25 -7.31
CA ASN A 152 9.11 -9.47 -8.75
C ASN A 152 9.29 -8.17 -9.54
N SER A 153 9.06 -7.02 -8.92
CA SER A 153 9.20 -5.71 -9.55
C SER A 153 10.66 -5.29 -9.56
N VAL A 154 11.27 -5.33 -10.75
CA VAL A 154 12.68 -4.93 -10.96
C VAL A 154 12.92 -3.45 -10.59
N ILE A 155 11.95 -2.59 -10.88
CA ILE A 155 12.04 -1.15 -10.56
C ILE A 155 12.05 -0.93 -9.05
N GLU A 156 11.16 -1.64 -8.34
CA GLU A 156 11.11 -1.57 -6.87
C GLU A 156 12.39 -2.13 -6.24
N ALA A 157 12.92 -3.24 -6.76
CA ALA A 157 14.20 -3.79 -6.34
C ALA A 157 15.34 -2.78 -6.51
N ARG A 158 15.38 -2.02 -7.63
CA ARG A 158 16.35 -0.94 -7.82
C ARG A 158 16.19 0.16 -6.78
N ASP A 159 14.96 0.60 -6.54
CA ASP A 159 14.70 1.75 -5.67
C ASP A 159 15.00 1.44 -4.19
N VAL A 160 14.90 0.16 -3.78
CA VAL A 160 15.16 -0.26 -2.39
C VAL A 160 16.57 -0.82 -2.18
N LEU A 161 17.06 -1.65 -3.11
CA LEU A 161 18.31 -2.42 -2.96
C LEU A 161 19.43 -1.98 -3.92
N GLY A 162 19.12 -1.18 -4.94
CA GLY A 162 20.08 -0.67 -5.91
C GLY A 162 20.18 -1.47 -7.22
N ILE A 163 21.07 -1.01 -8.11
CA ILE A 163 21.13 -1.47 -9.50
C ILE A 163 21.59 -2.94 -9.65
N GLU A 164 22.50 -3.41 -8.79
CA GLU A 164 22.98 -4.81 -8.84
C GLU A 164 21.92 -5.80 -8.37
N ALA A 165 21.13 -5.43 -7.37
CA ALA A 165 19.98 -6.23 -6.94
C ALA A 165 18.92 -6.31 -8.05
N ALA A 166 18.68 -5.20 -8.76
CA ALA A 166 17.81 -5.19 -9.92
C ALA A 166 18.35 -6.06 -11.06
N ARG A 167 19.64 -6.00 -11.37
CA ARG A 167 20.31 -6.88 -12.36
C ARG A 167 20.09 -8.35 -12.04
N PHE A 168 20.31 -8.74 -10.79
CA PHE A 168 20.04 -10.10 -10.32
C PHE A 168 18.56 -10.49 -10.44
N THR A 169 17.65 -9.57 -10.10
CA THR A 169 16.20 -9.79 -10.19
C THR A 169 15.76 -10.02 -11.63
N ILE A 170 16.32 -9.29 -12.61
CA ILE A 170 16.05 -9.52 -14.05
C ILE A 170 16.44 -10.95 -14.43
N VAL A 171 17.67 -11.37 -14.11
CA VAL A 171 18.15 -12.71 -14.43
C VAL A 171 17.28 -13.78 -13.76
N ALA A 172 16.95 -13.61 -12.49
CA ALA A 172 16.15 -14.55 -11.72
C ALA A 172 14.73 -14.72 -12.29
N GLU A 173 14.05 -13.62 -12.64
CA GLU A 173 12.70 -13.67 -13.18
C GLU A 173 12.65 -14.24 -14.60
N ILE A 174 13.58 -13.85 -15.48
CA ILE A 174 13.63 -14.44 -16.84
C ILE A 174 13.94 -15.93 -16.74
N ASN A 175 14.89 -16.34 -15.89
CA ASN A 175 15.22 -17.75 -15.69
C ASN A 175 14.03 -18.54 -15.15
N LYS A 176 13.28 -17.97 -14.20
CA LYS A 176 12.07 -18.60 -13.65
C LYS A 176 11.01 -18.89 -14.70
N VAL A 177 10.85 -18.03 -15.71
CA VAL A 177 9.88 -18.21 -16.80
C VAL A 177 10.42 -19.12 -17.90
N MET A 178 11.71 -19.04 -18.20
CA MET A 178 12.34 -19.69 -19.35
C MET A 178 13.09 -20.98 -19.01
N ASN A 179 12.98 -21.47 -17.77
CA ASN A 179 13.67 -22.67 -17.30
C ASN A 179 13.40 -23.90 -18.18
N ASP A 180 12.20 -24.02 -18.73
CA ASP A 180 11.80 -25.16 -19.56
C ASP A 180 12.35 -25.09 -21.01
N MET A 181 12.98 -23.98 -21.39
CA MET A 181 13.46 -23.72 -22.76
C MET A 181 14.97 -23.97 -22.97
N ASN A 182 15.69 -24.48 -21.97
CA ASN A 182 17.12 -24.86 -22.06
C ASN A 182 18.05 -23.77 -22.64
N ILE A 183 17.78 -22.50 -22.32
CA ILE A 183 18.64 -21.38 -22.72
C ILE A 183 19.85 -21.30 -21.77
N ASP A 184 21.06 -21.17 -22.32
CA ASP A 184 22.26 -20.95 -21.49
C ASP A 184 22.12 -19.63 -20.68
N PRO A 185 22.30 -19.66 -19.34
CA PRO A 185 22.16 -18.49 -18.48
C PRO A 185 23.09 -17.33 -18.86
N ARG A 186 24.20 -17.59 -19.56
CA ARG A 186 25.12 -16.55 -20.07
C ARG A 186 24.42 -15.52 -20.95
N HIS A 187 23.41 -15.93 -21.73
CA HIS A 187 22.62 -15.00 -22.54
C HIS A 187 21.76 -14.08 -21.68
N MET A 188 21.18 -14.60 -20.58
CA MET A 188 20.39 -13.81 -19.64
C MET A 188 21.26 -12.81 -18.89
N TYR A 189 22.47 -13.21 -18.49
CA TYR A 189 23.43 -12.30 -17.86
C TYR A 189 23.78 -11.13 -18.79
N LEU A 190 24.10 -11.41 -20.05
CA LEU A 190 24.41 -10.37 -21.02
C LEU A 190 23.23 -9.41 -21.23
N LEU A 191 22.01 -9.93 -21.32
CA LEU A 191 20.81 -9.11 -21.46
C LEU A 191 20.62 -8.19 -20.25
N ALA A 192 20.75 -8.74 -19.03
CA ALA A 192 20.63 -7.95 -17.80
C ALA A 192 21.71 -6.86 -17.74
N ASP A 193 22.96 -7.18 -18.10
CA ASP A 193 24.07 -6.21 -18.15
C ASP A 193 23.78 -5.06 -19.11
N VAL A 194 23.30 -5.37 -20.32
CA VAL A 194 22.94 -4.33 -21.31
C VAL A 194 21.80 -3.44 -20.79
N MET A 195 20.89 -3.97 -19.98
CA MET A 195 19.80 -3.20 -19.38
C MET A 195 20.24 -2.34 -18.19
N THR A 196 21.35 -2.67 -17.51
CA THR A 196 21.74 -2.01 -16.23
C THR A 196 23.07 -1.27 -16.26
N TYR A 197 23.92 -1.42 -17.28
CA TYR A 197 25.30 -0.87 -17.28
C TYR A 197 25.41 0.66 -17.14
N LYS A 198 24.35 1.41 -17.49
CA LYS A 198 24.31 2.88 -17.35
C LYS A 198 23.98 3.35 -15.93
N GLY A 199 23.77 2.44 -14.98
CA GLY A 199 23.39 2.76 -13.60
C GLY A 199 21.89 2.92 -13.37
N ASP A 200 21.08 2.74 -14.42
CA ASP A 200 19.61 2.74 -14.37
C ASP A 200 19.08 1.55 -15.16
N ILE A 201 17.85 1.11 -14.84
CA ILE A 201 17.17 0.06 -15.60
C ILE A 201 16.59 0.69 -16.88
N LEU A 202 17.19 0.35 -18.02
CA LEU A 202 16.73 0.79 -19.33
C LEU A 202 16.02 -0.36 -20.04
N GLY A 203 14.71 -0.18 -20.27
CA GLY A 203 13.93 -1.17 -21.02
C GLY A 203 14.29 -1.20 -22.51
N ILE A 204 14.09 -2.36 -23.17
CA ILE A 204 14.26 -2.51 -24.62
C ILE A 204 13.04 -1.92 -25.36
N THR A 205 12.88 -0.61 -25.25
CA THR A 205 11.83 0.18 -25.90
C THR A 205 12.46 1.42 -26.54
N ARG A 206 11.73 2.14 -27.41
CA ARG A 206 12.24 3.36 -28.07
C ARG A 206 12.87 4.38 -27.11
N PHE A 207 12.31 4.52 -25.91
CA PHE A 207 12.78 5.47 -24.90
C PHE A 207 14.03 4.97 -24.17
N GLY A 208 14.15 3.65 -23.95
CA GLY A 208 15.35 3.07 -23.35
C GLY A 208 16.51 2.99 -24.34
N LEU A 209 16.25 2.63 -25.60
CA LEU A 209 17.25 2.59 -26.66
C LEU A 209 17.85 3.98 -26.93
N ALA A 210 17.04 5.04 -26.94
CA ALA A 210 17.52 6.42 -27.06
C ALA A 210 18.47 6.85 -25.92
N LYS A 211 18.37 6.23 -24.74
CA LYS A 211 19.29 6.49 -23.61
C LYS A 211 20.53 5.59 -23.63
N MET A 212 20.47 4.45 -24.33
CA MET A 212 21.60 3.52 -24.44
C MET A 212 22.57 3.89 -25.57
N ARG A 213 22.09 4.54 -26.64
CA ARG A 213 22.84 4.72 -27.89
C ARG A 213 22.83 6.18 -28.32
N ASP A 214 23.98 6.65 -28.79
CA ASP A 214 24.17 8.03 -29.30
C ASP A 214 24.05 8.13 -30.84
N SER A 215 23.91 7.00 -31.55
CA SER A 215 23.87 6.98 -33.02
C SER A 215 22.47 7.30 -33.55
N VAL A 216 22.35 8.44 -34.25
CA VAL A 216 21.09 8.87 -34.87
C VAL A 216 20.63 7.90 -35.97
N LEU A 217 21.54 7.39 -36.80
CA LEU A 217 21.20 6.43 -37.87
C LEU A 217 20.74 5.07 -37.35
N GLN A 218 21.07 4.72 -36.11
CA GLN A 218 20.60 3.50 -35.48
C GLN A 218 19.21 3.68 -34.83
N LEU A 219 18.84 4.93 -34.53
CA LEU A 219 17.57 5.30 -33.91
C LEU A 219 16.50 5.72 -34.95
N ALA A 220 16.93 6.16 -36.14
CA ALA A 220 16.10 6.51 -37.29
C ALA A 220 15.59 5.27 -38.03
#